data_AF-A0AAV5EV97-F1
#
_entry.id   AF-A0AAV5EV97-F1
#
_cell.length_a   1.000
_cell.length_b   1.000
_cell.length_c   1.000
_cell.angle_alpha   90.00
_cell.angle_beta   90.00
_cell.angle_gamma   90.00
#
_symmetry.space_group_name_H-M   'P 1'
#
loop_
_entity.id
_entity.type
_entity.pdbx_description
1 polymer ?
#
loop_
_entity_poly.entity_id
_entity_poly.type
_entity_poly.pdbx_seq_one_letter_code
_entity_poly.pdbx_strand_id
1 'polypeptide(L)'
;MPAMQGRLRRLLTLRPPPPSGILPSRALSSSPLASGGGGEGDGGSGVAVKQVTRGNLAESLEELRVRVREAAFVGIDLEMSGVTSAPWRDTFELDRSDVHYLKLRDSAQRFAALQLGVCPFRWDPAKSAFIAHPHNFFIFPHKELSSDCSSHEFLCQTTSIDFLAKYQFDFNTCFREGISYLSRTQEEEAMQKLNFLYHDQSASSSSTSQESVDMPLKSAADIFFTERMKMKFNEWRDMIISKPVVDSHLSENIEYSTGSIEHIDCHGIEW
;
A
#
# COMPACT_ATOMS: atom_id res chain seq x y z
N MET A 1 -25.89 -40.25 36.19
CA MET A 1 -25.07 -39.14 35.68
C MET A 1 -23.69 -39.67 35.29
N PRO A 2 -23.45 -39.91 33.98
CA PRO A 2 -22.18 -39.55 33.37
C PRO A 2 -22.42 -38.66 32.14
N ALA A 3 -21.64 -37.59 32.03
CA ALA A 3 -21.77 -36.58 30.98
C ALA A 3 -21.19 -37.09 29.65
N MET A 4 -22.02 -37.06 28.60
CA MET A 4 -21.57 -37.21 27.22
C MET A 4 -20.97 -35.89 26.72
N GLN A 5 -19.71 -35.91 26.28
CA GLN A 5 -19.14 -34.82 25.48
C GLN A 5 -18.94 -35.32 24.05
N GLY A 6 -19.83 -34.86 23.17
CA GLY A 6 -19.76 -35.10 21.72
C GLY A 6 -18.62 -34.32 21.10
N ARG A 7 -17.72 -35.02 20.40
CA ARG A 7 -16.62 -34.44 19.61
C ARG A 7 -17.08 -34.32 18.16
N LEU A 8 -17.48 -33.13 17.72
CA LEU A 8 -17.74 -32.85 16.31
C LEU A 8 -16.43 -32.95 15.52
N ARG A 9 -16.25 -34.03 14.76
CA ARG A 9 -15.19 -34.12 13.73
C ARG A 9 -15.74 -33.47 12.46
N ARG A 10 -15.28 -32.28 12.10
CA ARG A 10 -15.43 -31.75 10.73
C ARG A 10 -14.63 -32.67 9.80
N LEU A 11 -15.32 -33.35 8.88
CA LEU A 11 -14.71 -33.98 7.72
C LEU A 11 -14.18 -32.87 6.81
N LEU A 12 -12.88 -32.57 6.89
CA LEU A 12 -12.18 -31.94 5.78
C LEU A 12 -11.77 -33.07 4.85
N THR A 13 -12.33 -33.09 3.64
CA THR A 13 -11.89 -33.98 2.58
C THR A 13 -10.46 -33.60 2.18
N LEU A 14 -9.48 -34.30 2.75
CA LEU A 14 -8.07 -34.17 2.40
C LEU A 14 -7.89 -34.67 0.95
N ARG A 15 -7.48 -33.77 0.07
CA ARG A 15 -7.03 -34.12 -1.29
C ARG A 15 -5.71 -34.91 -1.16
N PRO A 16 -5.50 -35.99 -1.94
CA PRO A 16 -4.28 -36.80 -1.82
C PRO A 16 -3.03 -35.95 -2.15
N PRO A 17 -1.89 -36.20 -1.49
CA PRO A 17 -0.65 -35.49 -1.75
C PRO A 17 -0.11 -35.82 -3.15
N PRO A 18 0.53 -34.86 -3.86
CA PRO A 18 1.18 -35.14 -5.13
C PRO A 18 2.38 -36.09 -4.93
N PRO A 19 2.75 -36.85 -5.97
CA PRO A 19 3.85 -37.82 -5.89
C PRO A 19 5.17 -37.12 -5.54
N SER A 20 5.86 -37.68 -4.55
CA SER A 20 7.18 -37.24 -4.10
C SER A 20 8.21 -37.53 -5.18
N GLY A 21 8.81 -36.50 -5.77
CA GLY A 21 10.01 -36.68 -6.61
C GLY A 21 10.11 -35.75 -7.81
N ILE A 22 10.04 -34.43 -7.62
CA ILE A 22 10.58 -33.48 -8.59
C ILE A 22 11.21 -32.32 -7.79
N LEU A 23 12.54 -32.28 -7.79
CA LEU A 23 13.29 -31.10 -7.34
C LEU A 23 13.07 -29.99 -8.39
N PRO A 24 12.53 -28.82 -8.02
CA PRO A 24 12.51 -27.70 -8.95
C PRO A 24 13.95 -27.21 -9.16
N SER A 25 14.44 -27.31 -10.40
CA SER A 25 15.67 -26.63 -10.80
C SER A 25 15.46 -25.12 -10.70
N ARG A 26 16.41 -24.44 -10.06
CA ARG A 26 16.43 -22.99 -9.87
C ARG A 26 16.59 -22.32 -11.24
N ALA A 27 15.49 -21.96 -11.89
CA ALA A 27 15.51 -21.09 -13.05
C ALA A 27 15.67 -19.64 -12.56
N LEU A 28 16.92 -19.21 -12.38
CA LEU A 28 17.22 -17.81 -12.13
C LEU A 28 16.99 -17.01 -13.41
N SER A 29 16.16 -15.98 -13.25
CA SER A 29 15.72 -15.01 -14.25
C SER A 29 16.87 -14.41 -15.06
N SER A 30 16.76 -14.46 -16.40
CA SER A 30 17.34 -13.44 -17.27
C SER A 30 16.20 -12.58 -17.82
N SER A 31 16.35 -11.26 -17.72
CA SER A 31 15.44 -10.31 -18.37
C SER A 31 15.59 -10.41 -19.89
N PRO A 32 14.51 -10.48 -20.69
CA PRO A 32 14.64 -10.34 -22.13
C PRO A 32 14.92 -8.88 -22.49
N LEU A 33 15.94 -8.67 -23.33
CA LEU A 33 16.15 -7.40 -24.00
C LEU A 33 14.99 -7.16 -24.98
N ALA A 34 14.44 -5.96 -24.99
CA ALA A 34 13.55 -5.53 -26.06
C ALA A 34 14.37 -5.34 -27.36
N SER A 35 14.28 -6.27 -28.31
CA SER A 35 14.58 -5.99 -29.71
C SER A 35 13.64 -6.76 -30.62
N GLY A 36 13.01 -6.04 -31.54
CA GLY A 36 12.12 -6.59 -32.55
C GLY A 36 12.88 -7.38 -33.62
N GLY A 37 12.22 -8.41 -34.16
CA GLY A 37 12.69 -9.18 -35.31
C GLY A 37 12.00 -10.54 -35.35
N GLY A 38 11.13 -10.73 -36.35
CA GLY A 38 10.34 -11.95 -36.53
C GLY A 38 11.18 -13.18 -36.84
N GLY A 39 10.70 -14.33 -36.35
CA GLY A 39 11.22 -15.66 -36.68
C GLY A 39 10.43 -16.72 -35.91
N GLU A 40 9.52 -17.41 -36.59
CA GLU A 40 8.86 -18.61 -36.08
C GLU A 40 9.91 -19.72 -35.91
N GLY A 41 10.13 -20.13 -34.67
CA GLY A 41 10.94 -21.27 -34.30
C GLY A 41 10.39 -21.86 -33.01
N ASP A 42 9.82 -23.07 -33.12
CA ASP A 42 9.36 -23.90 -32.01
C ASP A 42 10.55 -24.29 -31.12
N GLY A 43 10.73 -23.54 -30.03
CA GLY A 43 11.78 -23.71 -29.04
C GLY A 43 11.20 -23.51 -27.66
N GLY A 44 11.44 -24.47 -26.75
CA GLY A 44 10.84 -24.56 -25.42
C GLY A 44 10.67 -23.21 -24.74
N SER A 45 9.43 -22.72 -24.72
CA SER A 45 9.08 -21.44 -24.12
C SER A 45 9.38 -21.50 -22.62
N GLY A 46 10.42 -20.78 -22.19
CA GLY A 46 10.69 -20.55 -20.79
C GLY A 46 9.46 -19.93 -20.11
N VAL A 47 9.23 -20.28 -18.85
CA VAL A 47 8.12 -19.70 -18.08
C VAL A 47 8.38 -18.20 -17.92
N ALA A 48 7.49 -17.38 -18.49
CA ALA A 48 7.59 -15.93 -18.35
C ALA A 48 7.40 -15.53 -16.88
N VAL A 49 8.35 -14.75 -16.36
CA VAL A 49 8.31 -14.20 -14.99
C VAL A 49 7.69 -12.81 -15.01
N LYS A 50 6.62 -12.61 -14.24
CA LYS A 50 5.98 -11.30 -14.12
C LYS A 50 6.74 -10.40 -13.16
N GLN A 51 7.26 -9.27 -13.65
CA GLN A 51 7.92 -8.27 -12.83
C GLN A 51 6.87 -7.29 -12.26
N VAL A 52 6.81 -7.17 -10.94
CA VAL A 52 5.81 -6.35 -10.24
C VAL A 52 6.49 -5.22 -9.50
N THR A 53 6.03 -3.99 -9.77
CA THR A 53 6.50 -2.73 -9.19
C THR A 53 5.30 -1.97 -8.64
N ARG A 54 5.55 -0.81 -8.01
CA ARG A 54 4.49 0.07 -7.52
C ARG A 54 3.45 0.42 -8.60
N GLY A 55 3.89 0.63 -9.85
CA GLY A 55 3.02 1.07 -10.94
C GLY A 55 2.01 0.02 -11.42
N ASN A 56 2.29 -1.27 -11.27
CA ASN A 56 1.43 -2.37 -11.73
C ASN A 56 0.96 -3.30 -10.60
N LEU A 57 1.13 -2.87 -9.34
CA LEU A 57 0.85 -3.68 -8.15
C LEU A 57 -0.62 -4.13 -8.10
N ALA A 58 -1.56 -3.22 -8.29
CA ALA A 58 -2.99 -3.49 -8.14
C ALA A 58 -3.48 -4.56 -9.13
N GLU A 59 -3.13 -4.42 -10.42
CA GLU A 59 -3.45 -5.38 -11.47
C GLU A 59 -2.78 -6.74 -11.19
N SER A 60 -1.50 -6.71 -10.82
CA SER A 60 -0.73 -7.92 -10.55
C SER A 60 -1.25 -8.70 -9.35
N LEU A 61 -1.71 -8.01 -8.29
CA LEU A 61 -2.32 -8.65 -7.13
C LEU A 61 -3.66 -9.30 -7.47
N GLU A 62 -4.48 -8.69 -8.33
CA GLU A 62 -5.76 -9.28 -8.71
C GLU A 62 -5.56 -10.57 -9.51
N GLU A 63 -4.63 -10.57 -10.46
CA GLU A 63 -4.24 -11.79 -11.16
C GLU A 63 -3.69 -12.84 -10.17
N LEU A 64 -2.74 -12.45 -9.31
CA LEU A 64 -2.10 -13.36 -8.37
C LEU A 64 -3.12 -14.02 -7.42
N ARG A 65 -4.14 -13.29 -6.96
CA ARG A 65 -5.22 -13.86 -6.13
C ARG A 65 -5.96 -15.00 -6.80
N VAL A 66 -6.18 -14.93 -8.12
CA VAL A 66 -6.79 -16.02 -8.88
C VAL A 66 -5.83 -17.21 -8.95
N ARG A 67 -4.55 -16.96 -9.29
CA ARG A 67 -3.52 -18.01 -9.38
C ARG A 67 -3.31 -18.74 -8.06
N VAL A 68 -3.28 -18.02 -6.94
CA VAL A 68 -3.11 -18.60 -5.59
C VAL A 68 -4.31 -19.47 -5.22
N ARG A 69 -5.54 -19.08 -5.59
CA ARG A 69 -6.75 -19.89 -5.34
C ARG A 69 -6.74 -21.21 -6.10
N GLU A 70 -6.16 -21.24 -7.29
CA GLU A 70 -6.08 -22.43 -8.14
C GLU A 70 -4.84 -23.30 -7.87
N ALA A 71 -3.85 -22.76 -7.17
CA ALA A 71 -2.58 -23.43 -6.93
C ALA A 71 -2.71 -24.62 -5.97
N ALA A 72 -1.89 -25.64 -6.22
CA ALA A 72 -1.68 -26.74 -5.28
C ALA A 72 -0.75 -26.31 -4.12
N PHE A 73 0.27 -25.50 -4.43
CA PHE A 73 1.18 -24.91 -3.47
C PHE A 73 1.80 -23.61 -4.03
N VAL A 74 2.43 -22.83 -3.17
CA VAL A 74 3.10 -21.58 -3.53
C VAL A 74 4.55 -21.64 -3.04
N GLY A 75 5.49 -21.36 -3.94
CA GLY A 75 6.91 -21.15 -3.60
C GLY A 75 7.17 -19.67 -3.32
N ILE A 76 8.03 -19.39 -2.34
CA ILE A 76 8.44 -18.04 -1.96
C ILE A 76 9.97 -18.00 -1.88
N ASP A 77 10.58 -16.92 -2.36
CA ASP A 77 12.01 -16.66 -2.25
C ASP A 77 12.26 -15.15 -2.01
N LEU A 78 13.38 -14.81 -1.40
CA LEU A 78 13.76 -13.43 -1.11
C LEU A 78 15.16 -13.13 -1.62
N GLU A 79 15.31 -11.99 -2.28
CA GLU A 79 16.62 -11.39 -2.53
C GLU A 79 16.88 -10.33 -1.45
N MET A 80 18.00 -10.48 -0.74
CA MET A 80 18.34 -9.63 0.41
C MET A 80 19.57 -8.76 0.13
N SER A 81 19.63 -7.59 0.76
CA SER A 81 20.80 -6.69 0.69
C SER A 81 22.04 -7.21 1.41
N GLY A 82 21.91 -8.30 2.18
CA GLY A 82 22.99 -9.00 2.86
C GLY A 82 22.50 -10.24 3.61
N VAL A 83 23.45 -11.06 4.08
CA VAL A 83 23.16 -12.36 4.72
C VAL A 83 23.65 -12.44 6.15
N THR A 84 24.86 -11.95 6.44
CA THR A 84 25.48 -12.06 7.78
C THR A 84 25.96 -10.69 8.26
N SER A 85 25.47 -10.24 9.42
CA SER A 85 25.71 -8.89 9.96
C SER A 85 27.16 -8.67 10.40
N ALA A 86 27.84 -9.73 10.86
CA ALA A 86 29.24 -9.70 11.23
C ALA A 86 29.84 -11.13 11.23
N PRO A 87 31.15 -11.30 10.98
CA PRO A 87 31.78 -12.63 10.92
C PRO A 87 31.60 -13.49 12.19
N TRP A 88 31.60 -12.87 13.38
CA TRP A 88 31.37 -13.59 14.65
C TRP A 88 29.90 -13.91 14.95
N ARG A 89 28.98 -13.38 14.13
CA ARG A 89 27.54 -13.68 14.18
C ARG A 89 27.14 -14.77 13.19
N ASP A 90 28.12 -15.39 12.52
CA ASP A 90 27.83 -16.47 11.60
C ASP A 90 27.19 -17.67 12.30
N THR A 91 26.33 -18.36 11.58
CA THR A 91 25.59 -19.50 12.10
C THR A 91 26.41 -20.77 11.92
N PHE A 92 26.58 -21.54 12.98
CA PHE A 92 27.33 -22.79 12.96
C PHE A 92 26.39 -23.99 13.15
N GLU A 93 26.73 -25.13 12.56
CA GLU A 93 25.92 -26.37 12.68
C GLU A 93 25.77 -26.86 14.13
N LEU A 94 26.72 -26.50 15.00
CA LEU A 94 26.73 -26.83 16.41
C LEU A 94 25.96 -25.82 17.29
N ASP A 95 25.41 -24.74 16.70
CA ASP A 95 24.61 -23.79 17.46
C ASP A 95 23.34 -24.47 17.99
N ARG A 96 23.00 -24.18 19.25
CA ARG A 96 21.68 -24.50 19.79
C ARG A 96 20.63 -23.70 19.00
N SER A 97 19.44 -24.27 18.80
CA SER A 97 18.40 -23.70 17.92
C SER A 97 17.99 -22.26 18.28
N ASP A 98 17.99 -21.90 19.56
CA ASP A 98 17.71 -20.53 20.01
C ASP A 98 18.84 -19.55 19.70
N VAL A 99 20.11 -19.96 19.83
CA VAL A 99 21.28 -19.16 19.45
C VAL A 99 21.28 -18.91 17.94
N HIS A 100 21.03 -19.96 17.16
CA HIS A 100 20.86 -19.87 15.71
C HIS A 100 19.74 -18.87 15.38
N TYR A 101 18.56 -19.01 15.97
CA TYR A 101 17.46 -18.06 15.77
C TYR A 101 17.85 -16.61 16.10
N LEU A 102 18.54 -16.38 17.23
CA LEU A 102 18.97 -15.04 17.63
C LEU A 102 19.97 -14.43 16.63
N LYS A 103 20.90 -15.23 16.10
CA LYS A 103 21.85 -14.80 15.06
C LYS A 103 21.12 -14.44 13.75
N LEU A 104 20.20 -15.30 13.31
CA LEU A 104 19.46 -15.09 12.07
C LEU A 104 18.52 -13.87 12.18
N ARG A 105 17.82 -13.73 13.31
CA ARG A 105 16.97 -12.56 13.60
C ARG A 105 17.77 -11.27 13.55
N ASP A 106 18.93 -11.26 14.19
CA ASP A 106 19.84 -10.11 14.23
C ASP A 106 20.30 -9.69 12.82
N SER A 107 20.54 -10.65 11.93
CA SER A 107 20.86 -10.36 10.52
C SER A 107 19.63 -9.86 9.74
N ALA A 108 18.50 -10.57 9.84
CA ALA A 108 17.26 -10.24 9.15
C ALA A 108 16.68 -8.86 9.53
N GLN A 109 17.01 -8.35 10.73
CA GLN A 109 16.62 -7.01 11.17
C GLN A 109 17.49 -5.89 10.61
N ARG A 110 18.70 -6.19 10.10
CA ARG A 110 19.62 -5.17 9.59
C ARG A 110 19.67 -5.09 8.07
N PHE A 111 19.43 -6.19 7.38
CA PHE A 111 19.40 -6.22 5.91
C PHE A 111 17.98 -6.09 5.39
N ALA A 112 17.80 -5.37 4.29
CA ALA A 112 16.51 -5.24 3.63
C ALA A 112 16.27 -6.42 2.69
N ALA A 113 15.00 -6.81 2.57
CA ALA A 113 14.55 -7.58 1.41
C ALA A 113 14.33 -6.59 0.25
N LEU A 114 14.90 -6.88 -0.91
CA LEU A 114 14.85 -6.04 -2.11
C LEU A 114 13.86 -6.59 -3.15
N GLN A 115 13.69 -7.92 -3.18
CA GLN A 115 12.70 -8.57 -4.03
C GLN A 115 12.08 -9.76 -3.31
N LEU A 116 10.78 -9.92 -3.52
CA LEU A 116 9.99 -11.07 -3.08
C LEU A 116 9.55 -11.86 -4.32
N GLY A 117 10.09 -13.06 -4.48
CA GLY A 117 9.64 -14.03 -5.47
C GLY A 117 8.43 -14.80 -4.95
N VAL A 118 7.34 -14.85 -5.71
CA VAL A 118 6.14 -15.64 -5.41
C VAL A 118 5.76 -16.45 -6.63
N CYS A 119 5.66 -17.77 -6.49
CA CYS A 119 5.31 -18.66 -7.58
C CYS A 119 4.21 -19.65 -7.18
N PRO A 120 2.94 -19.41 -7.56
CA PRO A 120 1.89 -20.39 -7.44
C PRO A 120 2.08 -21.51 -8.48
N PHE A 121 1.95 -22.76 -8.03
CA PHE A 121 2.06 -23.95 -8.88
C PHE A 121 0.72 -24.65 -8.98
N ARG A 122 0.19 -24.79 -10.20
CA ARG A 122 -1.07 -25.51 -10.47
C ARG A 122 -0.77 -26.84 -11.16
N TRP A 123 -1.37 -27.92 -10.70
CA TRP A 123 -1.29 -29.21 -11.41
C TRP A 123 -2.15 -29.17 -12.69
N ASP A 124 -1.57 -29.58 -13.81
CA ASP A 124 -2.27 -29.80 -15.07
C ASP A 124 -2.33 -31.32 -15.37
N PRO A 125 -3.51 -31.96 -15.20
CA PRO A 125 -3.67 -33.38 -15.48
C PRO A 125 -3.41 -33.76 -16.94
N ALA A 126 -3.70 -32.86 -17.90
CA ALA A 126 -3.51 -33.16 -19.32
C ALA A 126 -2.03 -33.27 -19.67
N LYS A 127 -1.20 -32.46 -19.02
CA LYS A 127 0.27 -32.46 -19.21
C LYS A 127 1.00 -33.34 -18.20
N SER A 128 0.29 -33.86 -17.20
CA SER A 128 0.86 -34.55 -16.03
C SER A 128 2.03 -33.77 -15.41
N ALA A 129 1.89 -32.44 -15.31
CA ALA A 129 2.95 -31.54 -14.89
C ALA A 129 2.41 -30.35 -14.09
N PHE A 130 3.29 -29.71 -13.32
CA PHE A 130 2.98 -28.44 -12.67
C PHE A 130 3.22 -27.27 -13.63
N ILE A 131 2.26 -26.35 -13.68
CA ILE A 131 2.38 -25.06 -14.33
C ILE A 131 2.73 -24.03 -13.27
N ALA A 132 3.86 -23.35 -13.49
CA ALA A 132 4.38 -22.31 -12.62
C ALA A 132 3.91 -20.92 -13.07
N HIS A 133 3.60 -20.06 -12.11
CA HIS A 133 3.24 -18.65 -12.35
C HIS A 133 4.16 -17.71 -11.55
N PRO A 134 5.45 -17.58 -11.90
CA PRO A 134 6.41 -16.81 -11.13
C PRO A 134 6.18 -15.29 -11.22
N HIS A 135 6.20 -14.63 -10.07
CA HIS A 135 6.07 -13.18 -9.90
C HIS A 135 7.24 -12.66 -9.05
N ASN A 136 7.90 -11.62 -9.52
CA ASN A 136 8.99 -10.95 -8.79
C ASN A 136 8.51 -9.57 -8.36
N PHE A 137 8.25 -9.40 -7.07
CA PHE A 137 7.84 -8.14 -6.48
C PHE A 137 9.08 -7.37 -6.04
N PHE A 138 9.36 -6.24 -6.69
CA PHE A 138 10.37 -5.31 -6.22
C PHE A 138 9.81 -4.56 -5.02
N ILE A 139 10.49 -4.63 -3.88
CA ILE A 139 10.05 -4.01 -2.62
C ILE A 139 11.13 -3.08 -2.11
N PHE A 140 10.72 -1.95 -1.54
CA PHE A 140 11.66 -0.98 -0.98
C PHE A 140 11.00 -0.18 0.15
N PRO A 141 11.67 0.03 1.30
CA PRO A 141 11.09 0.74 2.45
C PRO A 141 11.09 2.26 2.22
N HIS A 142 10.29 2.74 1.26
CA HIS A 142 10.10 4.18 1.08
C HIS A 142 9.41 4.81 2.29
N LYS A 143 9.84 6.02 2.63
CA LYS A 143 9.18 6.84 3.63
C LYS A 143 7.97 7.55 3.00
N GLU A 144 6.81 6.90 3.04
CA GLU A 144 5.58 7.50 2.52
C GLU A 144 4.88 8.42 3.54
N LEU A 145 5.12 8.21 4.84
CA LEU A 145 4.51 9.00 5.90
C LEU A 145 5.51 10.02 6.47
N SER A 146 5.22 11.30 6.31
CA SER A 146 6.07 12.43 6.73
C SER A 146 6.28 12.54 8.25
N SER A 147 5.45 11.85 9.04
CA SER A 147 5.43 11.96 10.51
C SER A 147 6.29 10.93 11.25
N ASP A 148 6.90 9.97 10.55
CA ASP A 148 7.79 9.00 11.18
C ASP A 148 9.19 9.63 11.31
N CYS A 149 9.64 9.91 12.54
CA CYS A 149 10.95 10.52 12.79
C CYS A 149 12.09 9.47 12.72
N SER A 150 11.76 8.19 12.50
CA SER A 150 12.78 7.17 12.28
C SER A 150 13.28 7.21 10.83
N SER A 151 14.59 7.30 10.64
CA SER A 151 15.22 7.01 9.35
C SER A 151 15.11 5.50 9.11
N HIS A 152 14.52 5.09 7.98
CA HIS A 152 14.59 3.69 7.55
C HIS A 152 16.00 3.43 7.03
N GLU A 153 16.86 2.97 7.92
CA GLU A 153 18.23 2.58 7.61
C GLU A 153 18.34 1.06 7.57
N PHE A 154 19.04 0.56 6.55
CA PHE A 154 19.39 -0.84 6.43
C PHE A 154 20.82 -0.95 5.90
N LEU A 155 21.45 -2.10 6.15
CA LEU A 155 22.81 -2.39 5.71
C LEU A 155 22.81 -3.01 4.30
N CYS A 156 23.88 -2.77 3.57
CA CYS A 156 24.17 -3.47 2.32
C CYS A 156 25.51 -4.19 2.48
N GLN A 157 25.51 -5.50 2.26
CA GLN A 157 26.73 -6.30 2.25
C GLN A 157 27.30 -6.31 0.83
N THR A 158 28.53 -5.82 0.65
CA THR A 158 29.16 -5.68 -0.67
C THR A 158 29.14 -6.97 -1.48
N THR A 159 29.40 -8.12 -0.85
CA THR A 159 29.38 -9.43 -1.54
C THR A 159 27.99 -9.84 -2.01
N SER A 160 26.94 -9.47 -1.27
CA SER A 160 25.54 -9.74 -1.66
C SER A 160 25.09 -8.83 -2.79
N ILE A 161 25.45 -7.54 -2.72
CA ILE A 161 25.17 -6.58 -3.79
C ILE A 161 25.91 -6.96 -5.08
N ASP A 162 27.19 -7.34 -4.99
CA ASP A 162 27.97 -7.81 -6.14
C ASP A 162 27.37 -9.08 -6.75
N PHE A 163 26.94 -10.04 -5.92
CA PHE A 163 26.23 -11.23 -6.36
C PHE A 163 24.95 -10.86 -7.13
N LEU A 164 24.09 -10.01 -6.57
CA LEU A 164 22.86 -9.58 -7.22
C LEU A 164 23.13 -8.84 -8.55
N ALA A 165 24.14 -7.95 -8.58
CA ALA A 165 24.56 -7.25 -9.79
C ALA A 165 25.04 -8.22 -10.88
N LYS A 166 25.83 -9.24 -10.50
CA LYS A 166 26.30 -10.29 -11.42
C LYS A 166 25.15 -11.03 -12.10
N TYR A 167 24.05 -11.28 -11.38
CA TYR A 167 22.84 -11.91 -11.90
C TYR A 167 21.80 -10.91 -12.44
N GLN A 168 22.24 -9.69 -12.81
CA GLN A 168 21.42 -8.69 -13.49
C GLN A 168 20.20 -8.22 -12.67
N PHE A 169 20.33 -8.16 -11.34
CA PHE A 169 19.32 -7.53 -10.51
C PHE A 169 19.19 -6.03 -10.85
N ASP A 170 17.97 -5.58 -11.14
CA ASP A 170 17.71 -4.18 -11.47
C ASP A 170 17.48 -3.33 -10.21
N PHE A 171 18.58 -2.81 -9.67
CA PHE A 171 18.56 -1.91 -8.52
C PHE A 171 17.80 -0.60 -8.80
N ASN A 172 17.80 -0.10 -10.05
CA ASN A 172 17.12 1.15 -10.37
C ASN A 172 15.60 0.97 -10.25
N THR A 173 15.08 -0.13 -10.79
CA THR A 173 13.67 -0.49 -10.63
C THR A 173 13.34 -0.72 -9.16
N CYS A 174 14.18 -1.45 -8.42
CA CYS A 174 13.99 -1.67 -6.99
C CYS A 174 13.90 -0.37 -6.18
N PHE A 175 14.84 0.56 -6.36
CA PHE A 175 14.94 1.77 -5.53
C PHE A 175 14.00 2.89 -5.94
N ARG A 176 13.53 2.93 -7.20
CA ARG A 176 12.65 4.01 -7.70
C ARG A 176 11.18 3.61 -7.72
N GLU A 177 10.91 2.37 -8.11
CA GLU A 177 9.58 1.82 -8.32
C GLU A 177 9.27 0.65 -7.39
N GLY A 178 10.09 0.44 -6.36
CA GLY A 178 9.85 -0.53 -5.32
C GLY A 178 8.52 -0.29 -4.60
N ILE A 179 7.83 -1.38 -4.31
CA ILE A 179 6.59 -1.36 -3.54
C ILE A 179 6.93 -1.09 -2.08
N SER A 180 6.35 -0.03 -1.52
CA SER A 180 6.42 0.27 -0.08
C SER A 180 5.64 -0.74 0.73
N TYR A 181 6.09 -0.97 1.96
CA TYR A 181 5.44 -1.87 2.90
C TYR A 181 5.49 -1.29 4.32
N LEU A 182 4.51 -1.67 5.14
CA LEU A 182 4.43 -1.31 6.55
C LEU A 182 4.38 -2.58 7.40
N SER A 183 5.02 -2.53 8.58
CA SER A 183 4.72 -3.49 9.63
C SER A 183 3.32 -3.24 10.21
N ARG A 184 2.77 -4.23 10.92
CA ARG A 184 1.44 -4.11 11.56
C ARG A 184 1.37 -2.93 12.54
N THR A 185 2.43 -2.69 13.30
CA THR A 185 2.50 -1.57 14.25
C THR A 185 2.50 -0.23 13.49
N GLN A 186 3.28 -0.11 12.42
CA GLN A 186 3.29 1.10 11.59
C GLN A 186 1.96 1.34 10.87
N GLU A 187 1.31 0.27 10.40
CA GLU A 187 -0.03 0.34 9.82
C GLU A 187 -1.06 0.86 10.84
N GLU A 188 -1.03 0.34 12.07
CA GLU A 188 -1.92 0.79 13.15
C GLU A 188 -1.68 2.28 13.49
N GLU A 189 -0.41 2.70 13.63
CA GLU A 189 -0.07 4.10 13.87
C GLU A 189 -0.50 5.01 12.71
N ALA A 190 -0.32 4.57 11.47
CA ALA A 190 -0.76 5.30 10.28
C ALA A 190 -2.29 5.44 10.25
N MET A 191 -3.03 4.37 10.59
CA MET A 191 -4.49 4.41 10.70
C MET A 191 -4.97 5.34 11.81
N GLN A 192 -4.33 5.32 12.99
CA GLN A 192 -4.68 6.22 14.09
C GLN A 192 -4.46 7.69 13.72
N LYS A 193 -3.34 8.01 13.07
CA LYS A 193 -3.05 9.36 12.56
C LYS A 193 -4.05 9.79 11.50
N LEU A 194 -4.41 8.90 10.58
CA LEU A 194 -5.41 9.16 9.55
C LEU A 194 -6.77 9.49 10.18
N ASN A 195 -7.21 8.69 11.16
CA ASN A 195 -8.47 8.92 11.88
C ASN A 195 -8.43 10.24 12.67
N PHE A 196 -7.30 10.59 13.28
CA PHE A 196 -7.14 11.87 13.97
C PHE A 196 -7.29 13.06 13.01
N LEU A 197 -6.66 13.01 11.83
CA LEU A 197 -6.76 14.05 10.80
C LEU A 197 -8.19 14.21 10.27
N TYR A 198 -8.92 13.10 10.08
CA TYR A 198 -10.33 13.16 9.70
C TYR A 198 -11.21 13.73 10.82
N HIS A 199 -10.95 13.37 12.07
CA HIS A 199 -11.72 13.88 13.20
C HIS A 199 -11.46 15.37 13.47
N ASP A 200 -10.24 15.87 13.30
CA ASP A 200 -9.92 17.30 13.45
C ASP A 200 -10.56 18.14 12.34
N GLN A 201 -10.62 17.63 11.11
CA GLN A 201 -11.39 18.25 10.01
C GLN A 201 -12.91 18.19 10.25
N SER A 202 -13.41 17.13 10.89
CA SER A 202 -14.81 17.07 11.31
C SER A 202 -15.12 17.99 12.49
N ALA A 203 -14.22 18.16 13.45
CA ALA A 203 -14.40 19.05 14.60
C ALA A 203 -14.30 20.55 14.22
N SER A 204 -13.54 20.88 13.17
CA SER A 204 -13.55 22.21 12.55
C SER A 204 -14.79 22.48 11.69
N SER A 205 -15.56 21.46 11.30
CA SER A 205 -16.82 21.58 10.56
C SER A 205 -18.09 21.26 11.36
N SER A 206 -17.96 20.69 12.57
CA SER A 206 -19.08 20.27 13.42
C SER A 206 -19.02 20.81 14.86
N SER A 207 -18.41 21.98 15.06
CA SER A 207 -18.57 22.75 16.30
C SER A 207 -19.74 23.73 16.19
N THR A 208 -20.95 23.23 15.88
CA THR A 208 -22.19 23.90 16.31
C THR A 208 -23.31 22.88 16.52
N SER A 209 -23.24 22.17 17.64
CA SER A 209 -24.43 21.87 18.43
C SER A 209 -24.05 21.66 19.90
N GLN A 210 -24.00 22.80 20.59
CA GLN A 210 -24.26 23.05 22.01
C GLN A 210 -23.40 22.36 23.08
N GLU A 211 -22.37 23.09 23.52
CA GLU A 211 -22.32 23.56 24.91
C GLU A 211 -22.10 25.08 24.86
N SER A 212 -23.09 25.84 25.32
CA SER A 212 -23.14 27.30 25.24
C SER A 212 -22.13 27.93 26.21
N VAL A 213 -20.93 28.21 25.73
CA VAL A 213 -20.10 29.26 26.33
C VAL A 213 -20.44 30.56 25.59
N ASP A 214 -21.34 31.35 26.17
CA ASP A 214 -21.61 32.71 25.71
C ASP A 214 -20.29 33.49 25.73
N MET A 215 -19.71 33.73 24.56
CA MET A 215 -18.62 34.68 24.43
C MET A 215 -19.23 36.07 24.59
N PRO A 216 -18.86 36.86 25.62
CA PRO A 216 -19.54 38.13 25.89
C PRO A 216 -19.24 39.09 24.75
N LEU A 217 -20.26 39.42 23.95
CA LEU A 217 -20.18 40.45 22.92
C LEU A 217 -20.10 41.80 23.64
N LYS A 218 -18.92 42.42 23.63
CA LYS A 218 -18.61 43.61 24.45
C LYS A 218 -19.14 44.92 23.86
N SER A 219 -19.63 44.91 22.62
CA SER A 219 -20.12 46.09 21.90
C SER A 219 -21.49 45.85 21.25
N ALA A 220 -22.37 46.84 21.32
CA ALA A 220 -23.66 46.81 20.63
C ALA A 220 -23.49 46.62 19.11
N ALA A 221 -22.39 47.12 18.52
CA ALA A 221 -22.10 46.93 17.11
C ALA A 221 -21.88 45.45 16.75
N ASP A 222 -21.20 44.68 17.62
CA ASP A 222 -20.91 43.26 17.42
C ASP A 222 -22.20 42.42 17.54
N ILE A 223 -23.10 42.81 18.44
CA ILE A 223 -24.43 42.19 18.59
C ILE A 223 -25.22 42.40 17.30
N PHE A 224 -25.35 43.64 16.82
CA PHE A 224 -26.09 43.91 15.59
C PHE A 224 -25.44 43.30 14.35
N PHE A 225 -24.11 43.23 14.29
CA PHE A 225 -23.41 42.55 13.21
C PHE A 225 -23.70 41.04 13.22
N THR A 226 -23.59 40.40 14.38
CA THR A 226 -23.85 38.96 14.54
C THR A 226 -25.29 38.62 14.19
N GLU A 227 -26.26 39.40 14.67
CA GLU A 227 -27.68 39.20 14.35
C GLU A 227 -27.96 39.37 12.85
N ARG A 228 -27.36 40.38 12.19
CA ARG A 228 -27.49 40.54 10.73
C ARG A 228 -26.89 39.37 9.96
N MET A 229 -25.74 38.86 10.37
CA MET A 229 -25.10 37.73 9.70
C MET A 229 -25.89 36.43 9.90
N LYS A 230 -26.46 36.22 11.09
CA LYS A 230 -27.38 35.10 11.37
C LYS A 230 -28.61 35.16 10.47
N MET A 231 -29.23 36.33 10.31
CA MET A 231 -30.39 36.50 9.44
C MET A 231 -30.05 36.15 7.98
N LYS A 232 -28.96 36.71 7.43
CA LYS A 232 -28.52 36.38 6.06
C LYS A 232 -28.22 34.90 5.86
N PHE A 233 -27.58 34.27 6.85
CA PHE A 233 -27.28 32.84 6.79
C PHE A 233 -28.55 31.99 6.80
N ASN A 234 -29.52 32.31 7.65
CA ASN A 234 -30.80 31.62 7.69
C ASN A 234 -31.58 31.80 6.38
N GLU A 235 -31.61 33.00 5.81
CA GLU A 235 -32.22 33.26 4.50
C GLU A 235 -31.57 32.42 3.40
N TRP A 236 -30.24 32.37 3.36
CA TRP A 236 -29.49 31.55 2.40
C TRP A 236 -29.76 30.04 2.58
N ARG A 237 -29.75 29.56 3.82
CA ARG A 237 -30.06 28.16 4.17
C ARG A 237 -31.48 27.81 3.75
N ASP A 238 -32.44 28.67 4.07
CA ASP A 238 -33.85 28.45 3.78
C ASP A 238 -34.10 28.53 2.26
N MET A 239 -33.35 29.35 1.51
CA MET A 239 -33.35 29.36 0.04
C MET A 239 -32.87 28.03 -0.56
N ILE A 240 -31.87 27.38 0.07
CA ILE A 240 -31.38 26.06 -0.36
C ILE A 240 -32.39 24.97 -0.03
N ILE A 241 -32.98 25.01 1.16
CA ILE A 241 -33.95 24.00 1.61
C ILE A 241 -35.29 24.13 0.86
N SER A 242 -35.71 25.36 0.53
CA SER A 242 -36.98 25.63 -0.17
C SER A 242 -36.92 25.43 -1.69
N LYS A 243 -35.74 25.25 -2.27
CA LYS A 243 -35.56 24.86 -3.68
C LYS A 243 -35.15 23.40 -3.78
N PRO A 244 -36.08 22.43 -3.80
CA PRO A 244 -35.76 21.10 -4.27
C PRO A 244 -35.36 21.24 -5.75
N VAL A 245 -34.14 20.80 -6.10
CA VAL A 245 -33.69 20.70 -7.48
C VAL A 245 -34.64 19.77 -8.21
N VAL A 246 -35.50 20.33 -9.06
CA VAL A 246 -36.15 19.60 -10.14
C VAL A 246 -35.24 19.76 -11.34
N ASP A 247 -34.63 18.65 -11.76
CA ASP A 247 -33.96 18.57 -13.05
C ASP A 247 -34.99 18.81 -14.16
N SER A 248 -34.90 19.95 -14.84
CA SER A 248 -35.40 20.09 -16.21
C SER A 248 -34.65 21.18 -16.95
N HIS A 249 -34.00 20.76 -18.04
CA HIS A 249 -33.39 21.58 -19.07
C HIS A 249 -34.29 22.75 -19.53
N LEU A 250 -33.72 23.96 -19.56
CA LEU A 250 -33.76 25.01 -20.62
C LEU A 250 -33.85 26.45 -20.05
N SER A 251 -32.80 27.22 -20.36
CA SER A 251 -32.79 28.64 -20.77
C SER A 251 -33.64 29.66 -19.99
N GLU A 252 -32.99 30.59 -19.28
CA GLU A 252 -32.81 31.99 -19.70
C GLU A 252 -32.35 32.91 -18.55
N ASN A 253 -31.31 33.69 -18.86
CA ASN A 253 -31.08 35.10 -18.49
C ASN A 253 -31.26 35.54 -17.03
N ILE A 254 -30.13 35.64 -16.32
CA ILE A 254 -30.00 36.62 -15.23
C ILE A 254 -29.26 37.84 -15.81
N GLU A 255 -30.05 38.88 -16.05
CA GLU A 255 -29.65 40.20 -16.52
C GLU A 255 -28.75 40.89 -15.48
N TYR A 256 -27.57 41.33 -15.91
CA TYR A 256 -26.72 42.23 -15.14
C TYR A 256 -27.34 43.63 -15.14
N SER A 257 -27.80 44.11 -13.99
CA SER A 257 -28.05 45.55 -13.78
C SER A 257 -26.83 46.16 -13.11
N THR A 258 -26.00 46.80 -13.92
CA THR A 258 -24.95 47.74 -13.51
C THR A 258 -25.54 48.94 -12.76
N GLY A 259 -24.91 49.31 -11.65
CA GLY A 259 -25.20 50.55 -10.91
C GLY A 259 -24.01 50.99 -10.06
N SER A 260 -23.19 51.85 -10.65
CA SER A 260 -22.26 52.81 -10.02
C SER A 260 -21.05 52.27 -9.25
N ILE A 261 -19.95 52.04 -9.98
CA ILE A 261 -18.59 52.17 -9.43
C ILE A 261 -18.33 53.68 -9.28
N GLU A 262 -18.34 54.18 -8.05
CA GLU A 262 -17.66 55.44 -7.74
C GLU A 262 -16.25 55.14 -7.23
N HIS A 263 -15.32 55.79 -7.90
CA HIS A 263 -13.89 55.82 -7.68
C HIS A 263 -13.60 56.51 -6.34
N ILE A 264 -12.99 55.81 -5.38
CA ILE A 264 -12.34 56.46 -4.23
C ILE A 264 -10.85 56.19 -4.31
N ASP A 265 -10.15 57.31 -4.31
CA ASP A 265 -8.75 57.57 -4.56
C ASP A 265 -7.86 56.96 -3.45
N CYS A 266 -6.81 56.23 -3.85
CA CYS A 266 -5.77 55.76 -2.94
C CYS A 266 -4.71 56.85 -2.80
N HIS A 267 -4.94 57.82 -1.91
CA HIS A 267 -3.89 58.74 -1.46
C HIS A 267 -3.75 58.70 0.06
N GLY A 268 -2.64 58.10 0.51
CA GLY A 268 -1.91 58.43 1.73
C GLY A 268 -2.61 58.15 3.07
N ILE A 269 -1.95 57.38 3.93
CA ILE A 269 -1.59 57.77 5.31
C ILE A 269 -0.69 56.65 5.86
N GLU A 270 0.56 57.02 6.10
CA GLU A 270 1.48 56.35 7.05
C GLU A 270 0.82 56.27 8.42
N TRP A 271 0.95 55.12 9.10
CA TRP A 271 1.56 54.94 10.42
C TRP A 271 1.77 53.44 10.65
#